data_AF-A0A0F8Y7Q5-F1
#
_entry.id   AF-A0A0F8Y7Q5-F1
#
_cell.length_a   1.000
_cell.length_b   1.000
_cell.length_c   1.000
_cell.angle_alpha   90.00
_cell.angle_beta   90.00
_cell.angle_gamma   90.00
#
_symmetry.space_group_name_H-M   'P 1'
#
loop_
_entity.id
_entity.type
_entity.pdbx_description
1 polymer ?
#
loop_
_entity_poly.entity_id
_entity_poly.type
_entity_poly.pdbx_seq_one_letter_code
_entity_poly.pdbx_strand_id
1 'polypeptide(L)'
;MKVLIANRGEIAVRIIRACHDLGLPTVAVYSKADSEALHVLLADEAICIGDGPSIESYLKVANILSACEVTGADAIHPGYGFLSENAKFASICESCNLNFIGPSHESISNLGNKAKAKELAKKVKCPVIPGTNGVVNDVADALNEAKKIGFPLFIKASAGGGGKGIRIAKSEKEFVKQFIAAQTEAEASFNNSDIYLEKMIMNPRHIEVQIIADKHGHIVHLGERDCTIQRRRQKLIEETPSPKINAHLRKKLGAAAINIAKAAKYYSCGTVEFLLDEKNNFYFMEMNTRIQVEHTISEELTNVDIVKEQLK
;
A
#
# COMPACT_ATOMS: atom_id res chain seq x y z
N MET A 1 15.67 -9.45 21.90
CA MET A 1 14.76 -8.71 21.02
C MET A 1 13.36 -8.76 21.62
N LYS A 2 12.94 -7.67 22.27
CA LYS A 2 11.55 -7.42 22.71
C LYS A 2 10.86 -6.58 21.64
N VAL A 3 9.64 -6.95 21.25
CA VAL A 3 8.91 -6.31 20.13
C VAL A 3 7.72 -5.53 20.67
N LEU A 4 7.68 -4.23 20.40
CA LEU A 4 6.50 -3.40 20.63
C LEU A 4 5.62 -3.41 19.38
N ILE A 5 4.33 -3.68 19.57
CA ILE A 5 3.36 -3.70 18.48
C ILE A 5 2.65 -2.34 18.45
N ALA A 6 3.00 -1.49 17.47
CA ALA A 6 2.43 -0.15 17.29
C ALA A 6 1.10 -0.21 16.51
N ASN A 7 0.18 -1.07 16.96
CA ASN A 7 -1.13 -1.28 16.36
C ASN A 7 -2.14 -1.81 17.41
N ARG A 8 -3.36 -2.15 16.98
CA ARG A 8 -4.44 -2.68 17.84
C ARG A 8 -5.26 -3.75 17.13
N GLY A 9 -6.12 -4.44 17.88
CA GLY A 9 -7.08 -5.36 17.30
C GLY A 9 -6.42 -6.60 16.71
N GLU A 10 -6.98 -7.14 15.62
CA GLU A 10 -6.61 -8.46 15.10
C GLU A 10 -5.14 -8.55 14.67
N ILE A 11 -4.63 -7.52 13.99
CA ILE A 11 -3.25 -7.53 13.51
C ILE A 11 -2.25 -7.50 14.67
N ALA A 12 -2.60 -6.81 15.76
CA ALA A 12 -1.76 -6.83 16.95
C ALA A 12 -1.71 -8.22 17.58
N VAL A 13 -2.86 -8.90 17.67
CA VAL A 13 -2.92 -10.31 18.12
C VAL A 13 -2.12 -11.22 17.20
N ARG A 14 -2.23 -11.06 15.88
CA ARG A 14 -1.50 -11.85 14.88
C ARG A 14 0.01 -11.72 15.03
N ILE A 15 0.51 -10.51 15.30
CA ILE A 15 1.93 -10.23 15.54
C ILE A 15 2.39 -10.81 16.88
N ILE A 16 1.60 -10.61 17.95
CA ILE A 16 1.92 -11.15 19.28
C ILE A 16 2.09 -12.68 19.21
N ARG A 17 1.17 -13.37 18.52
CA ARG A 17 1.28 -14.83 18.29
C ARG A 17 2.56 -15.22 17.56
N ALA A 18 2.93 -14.50 16.49
CA ALA A 18 4.17 -14.77 15.77
C ALA A 18 5.42 -14.56 16.64
N CYS A 19 5.42 -13.50 17.46
CA CYS A 19 6.49 -13.24 18.43
C CYS A 19 6.59 -14.36 19.46
N HIS A 20 5.47 -14.79 20.05
CA HIS A 20 5.43 -15.88 21.03
C HIS A 20 5.92 -17.21 20.44
N ASP A 21 5.51 -17.56 19.23
CA ASP A 21 6.00 -18.75 18.51
C ASP A 21 7.53 -18.72 18.27
N LEU A 22 8.12 -17.52 18.20
CA LEU A 22 9.56 -17.30 18.06
C LEU A 22 10.29 -17.07 19.40
N GLY A 23 9.58 -17.12 20.54
CA GLY A 23 10.13 -16.86 21.86
C GLY A 23 10.51 -15.40 22.12
N LEU A 24 9.90 -14.45 21.39
CA LEU A 24 10.15 -13.02 21.51
C LEU A 24 9.14 -12.37 22.49
N PRO A 25 9.60 -11.66 23.54
CA PRO A 25 8.72 -10.90 24.42
C PRO A 25 8.01 -9.75 23.68
N THR A 26 6.77 -9.47 24.07
CA THR A 26 5.87 -8.54 23.38
C THR A 26 5.37 -7.41 24.27
N VAL A 27 5.22 -6.22 23.67
CA VAL A 27 4.60 -5.06 24.31
C VAL A 27 3.42 -4.59 23.47
N ALA A 28 2.22 -4.61 24.04
CA ALA A 28 1.04 -4.00 23.44
C ALA A 28 0.93 -2.51 23.81
N VAL A 29 0.69 -1.65 22.82
CA VAL A 29 0.22 -0.29 23.09
C VAL A 29 -1.30 -0.21 23.03
N TYR A 30 -1.89 0.64 23.86
CA TYR A 30 -3.34 0.84 23.84
C TYR A 30 -3.77 2.27 24.14
N SER A 31 -4.93 2.66 23.58
CA SER A 31 -5.64 3.87 24.00
C SER A 31 -6.44 3.58 25.27
N LYS A 32 -6.81 4.59 26.08
CA LYS A 32 -7.69 4.38 27.24
C LYS A 32 -8.99 3.63 26.91
N ALA A 33 -9.53 3.81 25.70
CA ALA A 33 -10.75 3.12 25.25
C ALA A 33 -10.52 1.63 24.93
N ASP A 34 -9.26 1.23 24.69
CA ASP A 34 -8.84 -0.12 24.35
C ASP A 34 -8.20 -0.87 25.53
N SER A 35 -8.37 -0.40 26.77
CA SER A 35 -7.71 -0.98 27.95
C SER A 35 -8.04 -2.44 28.22
N GLU A 36 -9.19 -2.90 27.75
CA GLU A 36 -9.67 -4.29 27.89
C GLU A 36 -9.63 -5.06 26.55
N ALA A 37 -8.97 -4.50 25.53
CA ALA A 37 -8.90 -5.13 24.21
C ALA A 37 -8.07 -6.42 24.26
N LEU A 38 -8.43 -7.39 23.42
CA LEU A 38 -7.79 -8.71 23.40
C LEU A 38 -6.26 -8.63 23.20
N HIS A 39 -5.76 -7.72 22.36
CA HIS A 39 -4.32 -7.58 22.13
C HIS A 39 -3.56 -7.08 23.36
N VAL A 40 -4.22 -6.35 24.28
CA VAL A 40 -3.65 -5.91 25.56
C VAL A 40 -3.50 -7.10 26.49
N LEU A 41 -4.51 -7.96 26.55
CA LEU A 41 -4.54 -9.13 27.43
C LEU A 41 -3.60 -10.25 26.98
N LEU A 42 -3.23 -10.29 25.70
CA LEU A 42 -2.38 -11.34 25.13
C LEU A 42 -0.88 -10.99 25.14
N ALA A 43 -0.50 -9.72 25.21
CA ALA A 43 0.90 -9.33 25.26
C ALA A 43 1.52 -9.59 26.64
N ASP A 44 2.85 -9.71 26.69
CA ASP A 44 3.57 -9.95 27.95
C ASP A 44 3.58 -8.69 28.85
N GLU A 45 3.63 -7.52 28.21
CA GLU A 45 3.50 -6.21 28.84
C GLU A 45 2.56 -5.32 28.01
N ALA A 46 1.90 -4.35 28.65
CA ALA A 46 1.07 -3.38 27.94
C ALA A 46 1.21 -1.97 28.52
N ILE A 47 1.12 -0.96 27.65
CA ILE A 47 1.26 0.44 28.04
C ILE A 47 0.23 1.35 27.35
N CYS A 48 -0.39 2.20 28.14
CA CYS A 48 -1.34 3.20 27.65
C CYS A 48 -0.57 4.33 26.95
N ILE A 49 -0.95 4.64 25.70
CA ILE A 49 -0.29 5.65 24.86
C ILE A 49 -1.15 6.87 24.57
N GLY A 50 -2.32 7.01 25.22
CA GLY A 50 -3.15 8.20 25.09
C GLY A 50 -4.66 7.93 25.19
N ASP A 51 -5.44 8.94 24.85
CA ASP A 51 -6.90 8.89 24.87
C ASP A 51 -7.47 8.11 23.67
N GLY A 52 -8.78 7.84 23.71
CA GLY A 52 -9.47 7.00 22.73
C GLY A 52 -9.27 7.36 21.25
N PRO A 53 -9.32 8.65 20.85
CA PRO A 53 -9.09 9.03 19.46
C PRO A 53 -7.69 8.66 18.98
N SER A 54 -7.57 8.04 17.79
CA SER A 54 -6.27 7.57 17.29
C SER A 54 -5.24 8.70 17.09
N ILE A 55 -5.69 9.93 16.82
CA ILE A 55 -4.81 11.11 16.70
C ILE A 55 -4.15 11.50 18.04
N GLU A 56 -4.78 11.10 19.16
CA GLU A 56 -4.30 11.32 20.52
C GLU A 56 -3.54 10.10 21.08
N SER A 57 -3.53 8.97 20.36
CA SER A 57 -2.89 7.71 20.76
C SER A 57 -2.07 7.07 19.63
N TYR A 58 -2.65 6.17 18.82
CA TYR A 58 -1.94 5.34 17.83
C TYR A 58 -1.20 6.09 16.71
N LEU A 59 -1.54 7.37 16.48
CA LEU A 59 -0.84 8.23 15.52
C LEU A 59 0.14 9.21 16.20
N LYS A 60 0.27 9.13 17.53
CA LYS A 60 1.14 9.99 18.33
C LYS A 60 2.54 9.37 18.46
N VAL A 61 3.37 9.62 17.45
CA VAL A 61 4.75 9.09 17.36
C VAL A 61 5.54 9.24 18.66
N ALA A 62 5.48 10.41 19.30
CA ALA A 62 6.20 10.66 20.55
C ALA A 62 5.83 9.66 21.66
N ASN A 63 4.54 9.35 21.82
CA ASN A 63 4.06 8.45 22.87
C ASN A 63 4.49 7.00 22.59
N ILE A 64 4.51 6.58 21.32
CA ILE A 64 4.98 5.24 20.93
C ILE A 64 6.48 5.09 21.20
N LEU A 65 7.28 6.11 20.91
CA LEU A 65 8.72 6.09 21.20
C LEU A 65 8.98 6.09 22.71
N SER A 66 8.25 6.90 23.48
CA SER A 66 8.32 6.86 24.95
C SER A 66 7.94 5.48 25.50
N ALA A 67 6.95 4.82 24.90
CA ALA A 67 6.59 3.45 25.27
C ALA A 67 7.73 2.45 24.99
N CYS A 68 8.44 2.58 23.85
CA CYS A 68 9.60 1.75 23.55
C CYS A 68 10.71 1.94 24.58
N GLU A 69 11.02 3.19 24.93
CA GLU A 69 12.05 3.52 25.91
C GLU A 69 11.72 2.96 27.31
N VAL A 70 10.50 3.18 27.79
CA VAL A 70 10.06 2.75 29.13
C VAL A 70 10.04 1.22 29.26
N THR A 71 9.67 0.52 28.20
CA THR A 71 9.54 -0.95 28.21
C THR A 71 10.81 -1.68 27.79
N GLY A 72 11.81 -0.95 27.27
CA GLY A 72 13.04 -1.51 26.70
C GLY A 72 12.77 -2.36 25.47
N ALA A 73 11.85 -1.94 24.60
CA ALA A 73 11.59 -2.63 23.33
C ALA A 73 12.75 -2.39 22.35
N ASP A 74 13.21 -3.45 21.69
CA ASP A 74 14.30 -3.41 20.70
C ASP A 74 13.78 -3.11 19.28
N ALA A 75 12.51 -3.44 19.02
CA ALA A 75 11.91 -3.38 17.70
C ALA A 75 10.44 -2.94 17.76
N ILE A 76 9.96 -2.32 16.68
CA ILE A 76 8.57 -1.91 16.52
C ILE A 76 7.97 -2.62 15.30
N HIS A 77 6.90 -3.38 15.51
CA HIS A 77 6.07 -3.88 14.42
C HIS A 77 4.84 -2.97 14.23
N PRO A 78 4.70 -2.28 13.09
CA PRO A 78 3.62 -1.33 12.90
C PRO A 78 2.32 -1.98 12.37
N GLY A 79 2.36 -3.24 11.95
CA GLY A 79 1.21 -3.94 11.36
C GLY A 79 0.78 -3.28 10.05
N TYR A 80 -0.52 -2.99 9.91
CA TYR A 80 -1.06 -2.23 8.78
C TYR A 80 -1.91 -1.04 9.26
N GLY A 81 -2.04 -0.02 8.41
CA GLY A 81 -2.69 1.23 8.80
C GLY A 81 -1.86 2.03 9.81
N PHE A 82 -2.46 3.04 10.44
CA PHE A 82 -1.77 3.95 11.36
C PHE A 82 -0.44 4.48 10.79
N LEU A 83 0.69 4.03 11.35
CA LEU A 83 2.04 4.50 11.04
C LEU A 83 2.83 3.51 10.17
N SER A 84 2.23 2.41 9.71
CA SER A 84 2.93 1.35 8.96
C SER A 84 3.55 1.79 7.64
N GLU A 85 2.97 2.81 7.00
CA GLU A 85 3.49 3.40 5.74
C GLU A 85 3.95 4.85 5.97
N ASN A 86 4.26 5.21 7.22
CA ASN A 86 4.76 6.54 7.56
C ASN A 86 6.30 6.56 7.51
N ALA A 87 6.86 7.05 6.40
CA ALA A 87 8.31 7.13 6.21
C ALA A 87 9.02 7.95 7.30
N LYS A 88 8.38 9.02 7.82
CA LYS A 88 8.96 9.81 8.91
C LYS A 88 9.05 8.99 10.19
N PHE A 89 8.03 8.20 10.51
CA PHE A 89 8.04 7.32 11.68
C PHE A 89 9.14 6.26 11.58
N ALA A 90 9.25 5.58 10.44
CA ALA A 90 10.33 4.60 10.21
C ALA A 90 11.73 5.24 10.36
N SER A 91 11.93 6.43 9.78
CA SER A 91 13.20 7.18 9.90
C SER A 91 13.53 7.58 11.35
N ILE A 92 12.52 7.95 12.14
CA ILE A 92 12.73 8.25 13.57
C ILE A 92 13.09 6.97 14.34
N CYS A 93 12.43 5.83 14.06
CA CYS A 93 12.78 4.56 14.69
C CYS A 93 14.24 4.20 14.44
N GLU A 94 14.70 4.28 13.18
CA GLU A 94 16.10 4.03 12.82
C GLU A 94 17.06 4.99 13.56
N SER A 95 16.71 6.28 13.66
CA SER A 95 17.52 7.28 14.37
C SER A 95 17.59 7.05 15.88
N CYS A 96 16.60 6.36 16.45
CA CYS A 96 16.53 5.96 17.86
C CYS A 96 17.09 4.55 18.10
N ASN A 97 17.77 3.93 17.13
CA ASN A 97 18.25 2.54 17.19
C ASN A 97 17.15 1.50 17.46
N LEU A 98 15.89 1.80 17.11
CA LEU A 98 14.77 0.86 17.16
C LEU A 98 14.63 0.18 15.81
N ASN A 99 14.60 -1.15 15.80
CA ASN A 99 14.38 -1.89 14.55
C ASN A 99 12.92 -1.74 14.09
N PHE A 100 12.70 -0.94 13.05
CA PHE A 100 11.40 -0.85 12.40
C PHE A 100 11.15 -2.12 11.58
N ILE A 101 10.19 -2.94 11.99
CA ILE A 101 9.87 -4.21 11.33
C ILE A 101 9.00 -3.93 10.09
N GLY A 102 9.69 -3.57 9.02
CA GLY A 102 9.14 -3.16 7.73
C GLY A 102 10.27 -2.81 6.77
N PRO A 103 9.99 -2.26 5.58
CA PRO A 103 11.00 -1.76 4.67
C PRO A 103 11.64 -0.46 5.16
N SER A 104 12.73 -0.01 4.52
CA SER A 104 13.38 1.26 4.87
C SER A 104 12.47 2.47 4.66
N HIS A 105 12.74 3.55 5.41
CA HIS A 105 12.01 4.80 5.23
C HIS A 105 12.09 5.36 3.79
N GLU A 106 13.20 5.13 3.09
CA GLU A 106 13.37 5.49 1.68
C GLU A 106 12.42 4.70 0.77
N SER A 107 12.32 3.38 0.97
CA SER A 107 11.40 2.53 0.21
C SER A 107 9.95 2.91 0.46
N ILE A 108 9.56 3.17 1.72
CA ILE A 108 8.22 3.67 2.09
C ILE A 108 7.92 4.99 1.36
N SER A 109 8.86 5.94 1.40
CA SER A 109 8.69 7.25 0.74
C SER A 109 8.57 7.15 -0.78
N ASN A 110 9.41 6.33 -1.41
CA ASN A 110 9.45 6.20 -2.87
C ASN A 110 8.24 5.43 -3.41
N LEU A 111 7.77 4.39 -2.71
CA LEU A 111 6.64 3.58 -3.16
C LEU A 111 5.28 4.14 -2.72
N GLY A 112 5.23 4.88 -1.60
CA GLY A 112 4.03 5.61 -1.17
C GLY A 112 3.71 6.82 -2.07
N ASN A 113 4.70 7.34 -2.82
CA ASN A 113 4.46 8.35 -3.84
C ASN A 113 4.09 7.70 -5.18
N LYS A 114 2.82 7.84 -5.60
CA LYS A 114 2.29 7.22 -6.82
C LYS A 114 3.06 7.58 -8.09
N ALA A 115 3.60 8.79 -8.21
CA ALA A 115 4.38 9.19 -9.37
C ALA A 115 5.73 8.44 -9.40
N LYS A 116 6.47 8.48 -8.28
CA LYS A 116 7.75 7.77 -8.14
C LYS A 116 7.59 6.25 -8.30
N ALA A 117 6.54 5.67 -7.72
CA ALA A 117 6.23 4.25 -7.84
C ALA A 117 5.99 3.85 -9.31
N LYS A 118 5.26 4.67 -10.07
CA LYS A 118 5.05 4.45 -11.51
C LYS A 118 6.32 4.64 -12.32
N GLU A 119 7.16 5.62 -12.01
CA GLU A 119 8.46 5.79 -12.65
C GLU A 119 9.35 4.56 -12.44
N LEU A 120 9.35 4.00 -11.23
CA LEU A 120 10.05 2.78 -10.90
C LEU A 120 9.52 1.58 -11.70
N ALA A 121 8.20 1.41 -11.76
CA ALA A 121 7.55 0.38 -12.57
C ALA A 121 7.91 0.50 -14.06
N LYS A 122 7.87 1.73 -14.62
CA LYS A 122 8.32 2.00 -16.00
C LYS A 122 9.79 1.64 -16.21
N LYS A 123 10.69 1.97 -15.27
CA LYS A 123 12.13 1.65 -15.35
C LYS A 123 12.40 0.16 -15.48
N VAL A 124 11.58 -0.68 -14.82
CA VAL A 124 11.68 -2.14 -14.92
C VAL A 124 10.80 -2.76 -16.01
N LYS A 125 10.29 -1.93 -16.93
CA LYS A 125 9.41 -2.33 -18.03
C LYS A 125 8.13 -3.04 -17.54
N CYS A 126 7.70 -2.78 -16.31
CA CYS A 126 6.39 -3.21 -15.85
C CYS A 126 5.33 -2.31 -16.50
N PRO A 127 4.28 -2.87 -17.13
CA PRO A 127 3.19 -2.06 -17.66
C PRO A 127 2.54 -1.23 -16.57
N VAL A 128 2.37 0.07 -16.81
CA VAL A 128 1.61 0.98 -15.94
C VAL A 128 0.35 1.42 -16.66
N ILE A 129 -0.66 1.90 -15.92
CA ILE A 129 -1.87 2.46 -16.52
C ILE A 129 -1.47 3.56 -17.52
N PRO A 130 -1.84 3.45 -18.81
CA PRO A 130 -1.48 4.46 -19.80
C PRO A 130 -2.04 5.83 -19.39
N GLY A 131 -1.23 6.87 -19.52
CA GLY A 131 -1.59 8.21 -19.10
C GLY A 131 -0.56 9.23 -19.56
N THR A 132 -0.84 10.50 -19.32
CA THR A 132 0.08 11.59 -19.68
C THR A 132 1.34 11.56 -18.81
N ASN A 133 2.47 11.98 -19.38
CA ASN A 133 3.71 12.17 -18.62
C ASN A 133 3.67 13.51 -17.86
N GLY A 134 2.79 13.58 -16.86
CA GLY A 134 2.54 14.79 -16.08
C GLY A 134 1.29 15.55 -16.53
N VAL A 135 1.29 16.85 -16.22
CA VAL A 135 0.16 17.76 -16.43
C VAL A 135 0.03 18.13 -17.90
N VAL A 136 -1.20 18.20 -18.39
CA VAL A 136 -1.59 18.76 -19.68
C VAL A 136 -2.43 20.01 -19.45
N ASN A 137 -1.96 21.15 -19.97
CA ASN A 137 -2.60 22.45 -19.73
C ASN A 137 -3.48 22.90 -20.91
N ASP A 138 -3.11 22.53 -22.12
CA ASP A 138 -3.83 22.90 -23.34
C ASP A 138 -4.82 21.80 -23.77
N VAL A 139 -6.01 22.22 -24.19
CA VAL A 139 -7.10 21.30 -24.58
C VAL A 139 -6.75 20.53 -25.85
N ALA A 140 -6.07 21.15 -26.82
CA ALA A 140 -5.71 20.50 -28.08
C ALA A 140 -4.62 19.45 -27.85
N ASP A 141 -3.60 19.77 -27.04
CA ASP A 141 -2.58 18.80 -26.63
C ASP A 141 -3.17 17.66 -25.81
N ALA A 142 -4.06 17.97 -24.85
CA ALA A 142 -4.75 16.97 -24.06
C ALA A 142 -5.62 16.05 -24.93
N LEU A 143 -6.26 16.58 -25.98
CA LEU A 143 -7.04 15.79 -26.93
C LEU A 143 -6.16 14.85 -27.77
N ASN A 144 -4.98 15.29 -28.17
CA ASN A 144 -4.01 14.45 -28.89
C ASN A 144 -3.50 13.31 -28.00
N GLU A 145 -3.19 13.58 -26.73
CA GLU A 145 -2.81 12.55 -25.76
C GLU A 145 -3.97 11.60 -25.46
N ALA A 146 -5.20 12.12 -25.33
CA ALA A 146 -6.41 11.32 -25.15
C ALA A 146 -6.61 10.32 -26.30
N LYS A 147 -6.33 10.71 -27.55
CA LYS A 147 -6.39 9.81 -28.71
C LYS A 147 -5.36 8.69 -28.65
N LYS A 148 -4.14 8.99 -28.18
CA LYS A 148 -3.06 8.00 -28.01
C LYS A 148 -3.38 7.00 -26.89
N ILE A 149 -3.92 7.49 -25.77
CA ILE A 149 -4.34 6.67 -24.63
C ILE A 149 -5.58 5.83 -24.99
N GLY A 150 -6.49 6.42 -25.76
CA GLY A 150 -7.77 5.87 -26.18
C GLY A 150 -8.86 5.96 -25.12
N PHE A 151 -10.11 6.04 -25.55
CA PHE A 151 -11.29 6.14 -24.69
C PHE A 151 -11.82 4.75 -24.21
N PRO A 152 -12.59 4.68 -23.11
CA PRO A 152 -12.83 5.73 -22.14
C PRO A 152 -11.57 6.04 -21.31
N LEU A 153 -11.50 7.26 -20.75
CA LEU A 153 -10.40 7.71 -19.91
C LEU A 153 -10.89 8.58 -18.74
N PHE A 154 -10.06 8.64 -17.71
CA PHE A 154 -10.20 9.58 -16.61
C PHE A 154 -9.46 10.87 -16.91
N ILE A 155 -10.09 11.99 -16.56
CA ILE A 155 -9.51 13.32 -16.50
C ILE A 155 -9.42 13.66 -15.01
N LYS A 156 -8.20 13.84 -14.50
CA LYS A 156 -7.94 13.97 -13.06
C LYS A 156 -7.19 15.25 -12.76
N ALA A 157 -7.60 15.96 -11.72
CA ALA A 157 -6.85 17.07 -11.16
C ALA A 157 -5.57 16.56 -10.46
N SER A 158 -4.44 17.24 -10.70
CA SER A 158 -3.15 16.93 -10.09
C SER A 158 -3.19 17.08 -8.56
N ALA A 159 -3.86 18.13 -8.08
CA ALA A 159 -4.05 18.42 -6.66
C ALA A 159 -5.30 17.76 -6.04
N GLY A 160 -6.04 16.93 -6.80
CA GLY A 160 -7.35 16.40 -6.41
C GLY A 160 -7.29 15.23 -5.41
N GLY A 161 -8.23 15.23 -4.45
CA GLY A 161 -8.43 14.16 -3.47
C GLY A 161 -9.90 13.89 -3.15
N GLY A 162 -10.23 12.69 -2.65
CA GLY A 162 -11.59 12.36 -2.18
C GLY A 162 -12.66 12.25 -3.27
N GLY A 163 -12.27 12.06 -4.54
CA GLY A 163 -13.20 11.93 -5.68
C GLY A 163 -13.64 13.25 -6.32
N LYS A 164 -13.19 14.39 -5.82
CA LYS A 164 -13.35 15.71 -6.45
C LYS A 164 -12.31 15.90 -7.55
N GLY A 165 -12.68 16.57 -8.65
CA GLY A 165 -11.78 16.79 -9.79
C GLY A 165 -11.47 15.53 -10.61
N ILE A 166 -12.36 14.53 -10.59
CA ILE A 166 -12.26 13.33 -11.45
C ILE A 166 -13.47 13.31 -12.39
N ARG A 167 -13.20 13.37 -13.70
CA ARG A 167 -14.22 13.25 -14.75
C ARG A 167 -13.90 12.08 -15.69
N ILE A 168 -14.93 11.63 -16.40
CA ILE A 168 -14.81 10.53 -17.35
C ILE A 168 -15.18 11.07 -18.73
N ALA A 169 -14.28 10.87 -19.69
CA ALA A 169 -14.58 11.08 -21.10
C ALA A 169 -14.76 9.71 -21.77
N LYS A 170 -15.94 9.44 -22.32
CA LYS A 170 -16.22 8.17 -23.02
C LYS A 170 -15.89 8.23 -24.51
N SER A 171 -15.76 9.42 -25.07
CA SER A 171 -15.46 9.64 -26.48
C SER A 171 -14.76 10.97 -26.71
N GLU A 172 -14.20 11.14 -27.91
CA GLU A 172 -13.59 12.39 -28.36
C GLU A 172 -14.53 13.59 -28.27
N LYS A 173 -15.81 13.39 -28.65
CA LYS A 173 -16.84 14.44 -28.65
C LYS A 173 -17.12 14.99 -27.25
N GLU A 174 -17.01 14.14 -26.23
CA GLU A 174 -17.24 14.52 -24.83
C GLU A 174 -15.99 15.10 -24.17
N PHE A 175 -14.79 14.79 -24.70
CA PHE A 175 -13.53 15.08 -24.03
C PHE A 175 -13.35 16.56 -23.72
N VAL A 176 -13.49 17.44 -24.71
CA VAL A 176 -13.26 18.89 -24.55
C VAL A 176 -14.14 19.47 -23.44
N LYS A 177 -15.42 19.11 -23.44
CA LYS A 177 -16.37 19.54 -22.41
C LYS A 177 -15.96 19.06 -21.01
N GLN A 178 -15.58 17.78 -20.89
CA GLN A 178 -15.19 17.21 -19.60
C GLN A 178 -13.85 17.74 -19.11
N PHE A 179 -12.92 18.05 -20.02
CA PHE A 179 -11.61 18.60 -19.68
C PHE A 179 -11.73 20.00 -19.09
N ILE A 180 -12.43 20.90 -19.79
CA ILE A 180 -12.67 22.28 -19.29
C ILE A 180 -13.38 22.23 -17.94
N ALA A 181 -14.40 21.38 -17.80
CA ALA A 181 -15.11 21.24 -16.55
C ALA A 181 -14.23 20.69 -15.41
N ALA A 182 -13.29 19.78 -15.69
CA ALA A 182 -12.33 19.29 -14.70
C ALA A 182 -11.38 20.41 -14.27
N GLN A 183 -10.87 21.19 -15.23
CA GLN A 183 -9.96 22.30 -14.99
C GLN A 183 -10.60 23.39 -14.11
N THR A 184 -11.84 23.79 -14.42
CA THR A 184 -12.59 24.77 -13.61
C THR A 184 -12.85 24.26 -12.20
N GLU A 185 -13.22 22.98 -12.04
CA GLU A 185 -13.46 22.38 -10.74
C GLU A 185 -12.18 22.28 -9.90
N ALA A 186 -11.05 21.96 -10.55
CA ALA A 186 -9.74 21.88 -9.92
C ALA A 186 -9.28 23.26 -9.43
N GLU A 187 -9.41 24.29 -10.26
CA GLU A 187 -9.10 25.67 -9.90
C GLU A 187 -9.95 26.16 -8.72
N ALA A 188 -11.27 25.97 -8.79
CA ALA A 188 -12.18 26.41 -7.74
C ALA A 188 -11.98 25.68 -6.40
N SER A 189 -11.58 24.40 -6.44
CA SER A 189 -11.46 23.57 -5.23
C SER A 189 -10.07 23.58 -4.62
N PHE A 190 -9.03 23.75 -5.43
CA PHE A 190 -7.64 23.53 -5.04
C PHE A 190 -6.70 24.67 -5.44
N ASN A 191 -7.21 25.73 -6.07
CA ASN A 191 -6.40 26.84 -6.63
C ASN A 191 -5.25 26.31 -7.51
N ASN A 192 -5.55 25.24 -8.25
CA ASN A 192 -4.65 24.55 -9.14
C ASN A 192 -5.47 23.90 -10.27
N SER A 193 -5.30 24.41 -11.48
CA SER A 193 -5.95 23.95 -12.71
C SER A 193 -5.25 22.77 -13.41
N ASP A 194 -4.20 22.20 -12.83
CA ASP A 194 -3.39 21.15 -13.45
C ASP A 194 -4.20 19.86 -13.60
N ILE A 195 -4.30 19.38 -14.84
CA ILE A 195 -5.00 18.14 -15.20
C ILE A 195 -4.01 17.11 -15.76
N TYR A 196 -4.23 15.83 -15.46
CA TYR A 196 -3.57 14.71 -16.14
C TYR A 196 -4.61 13.68 -16.60
N LEU A 197 -4.24 12.87 -17.59
CA LEU A 197 -5.12 11.86 -18.17
C LEU A 197 -4.65 10.46 -17.82
N GLU A 198 -5.59 9.55 -17.58
CA GLU A 198 -5.31 8.13 -17.38
C GLU A 198 -6.36 7.27 -18.08
N LYS A 199 -5.92 6.14 -18.66
CA LYS A 199 -6.82 5.16 -19.22
C LYS A 199 -7.80 4.67 -18.14
N MET A 200 -9.08 4.64 -18.49
CA MET A 200 -10.08 3.98 -17.66
C MET A 200 -10.09 2.51 -18.04
N ILE A 201 -9.53 1.67 -17.16
CA ILE A 201 -9.66 0.22 -17.29
C ILE A 201 -11.09 -0.14 -16.92
N MET A 202 -11.83 -0.72 -17.87
CA MET A 202 -13.23 -1.11 -17.67
C MET A 202 -13.29 -2.47 -16.97
N ASN A 203 -14.19 -2.58 -16.00
CA ASN A 203 -14.42 -3.81 -15.21
C ASN A 203 -13.11 -4.51 -14.77
N PRO A 204 -12.12 -3.77 -14.21
CA PRO A 204 -10.84 -4.37 -13.91
C PRO A 204 -11.00 -5.39 -12.79
N ARG A 205 -10.25 -6.48 -12.88
CA ARG A 205 -9.94 -7.28 -11.69
C ARG A 205 -8.82 -6.61 -10.92
N HIS A 206 -8.93 -6.61 -9.60
CA HIS A 206 -7.86 -6.16 -8.72
C HIS A 206 -7.04 -7.38 -8.35
N ILE A 207 -5.82 -7.45 -8.86
CA ILE A 207 -4.90 -8.56 -8.65
C ILE A 207 -3.68 -8.04 -7.93
N GLU A 208 -3.22 -8.75 -6.92
CA GLU A 208 -2.05 -8.31 -6.16
C GLU A 208 -1.10 -9.47 -5.88
N VAL A 209 0.18 -9.18 -5.73
CA VAL A 209 1.23 -10.19 -5.56
C VAL A 209 1.95 -9.95 -4.25
N GLN A 210 1.94 -10.95 -3.37
CA GLN A 210 2.69 -10.94 -2.12
C GLN A 210 4.18 -11.10 -2.42
N ILE A 211 5.01 -10.25 -1.83
CA ILE A 211 6.46 -10.40 -1.83
C ILE A 211 7.00 -10.55 -0.40
N ILE A 212 8.12 -11.25 -0.28
CA ILE A 212 9.00 -11.26 0.89
C ILE A 212 10.42 -11.03 0.37
N ALA A 213 11.14 -10.14 1.03
CA ALA A 213 12.50 -9.78 0.70
C ALA A 213 13.37 -9.68 1.95
N ASP A 214 14.60 -10.18 1.90
CA ASP A 214 15.56 -10.03 2.99
C ASP A 214 16.48 -8.82 2.77
N LYS A 215 17.31 -8.51 3.77
CA LYS A 215 18.31 -7.43 3.69
C LYS A 215 19.54 -7.81 2.83
N HIS A 216 19.63 -9.04 2.34
CA HIS A 216 20.72 -9.54 1.50
C HIS A 216 20.39 -9.48 0.00
N GLY A 217 19.17 -9.05 -0.36
CA GLY A 217 18.73 -8.87 -1.74
C GLY A 217 18.02 -10.09 -2.33
N HIS A 218 17.72 -11.12 -1.53
CA HIS A 218 16.86 -12.21 -1.96
C HIS A 218 15.40 -11.77 -1.89
N ILE A 219 14.66 -11.99 -2.96
CA ILE A 219 13.25 -11.63 -3.08
C ILE A 219 12.48 -12.79 -3.71
N VAL A 220 11.41 -13.21 -3.04
CA VAL A 220 10.46 -14.21 -3.53
C VAL A 220 9.05 -13.64 -3.56
N HIS A 221 8.16 -14.26 -4.33
CA HIS A 221 6.73 -13.96 -4.30
C HIS A 221 5.95 -15.18 -3.81
N LEU A 222 4.88 -14.95 -3.04
CA LEU A 222 4.02 -16.00 -2.46
C LEU A 222 2.71 -16.15 -3.24
N GLY A 223 2.80 -16.11 -4.56
CA GLY A 223 1.64 -16.10 -5.46
C GLY A 223 0.87 -14.78 -5.46
N GLU A 224 -0.33 -14.82 -6.06
CA GLU A 224 -1.22 -13.69 -6.22
C GLU A 224 -2.55 -13.88 -5.49
N ARG A 225 -3.20 -12.77 -5.14
CA ARG A 225 -4.57 -12.71 -4.61
C ARG A 225 -5.47 -11.96 -5.58
N ASP A 226 -6.71 -12.41 -5.69
CA ASP A 226 -7.78 -11.69 -6.38
C ASP A 226 -8.62 -10.95 -5.33
N CYS A 227 -8.56 -9.63 -5.37
CA CYS A 227 -9.24 -8.73 -4.43
C CYS A 227 -10.33 -7.92 -5.16
N THR A 228 -10.89 -8.47 -6.24
CA THR A 228 -11.86 -7.76 -7.11
C THR A 228 -13.18 -7.48 -6.41
N ILE A 229 -13.60 -8.31 -5.45
CA ILE A 229 -14.88 -8.17 -4.76
C ILE A 229 -14.76 -7.01 -3.76
N GLN A 230 -15.26 -5.85 -4.19
CA GLN A 230 -15.16 -4.59 -3.46
C GLN A 230 -16.51 -3.87 -3.35
N ARG A 231 -16.71 -3.14 -2.25
CA ARG A 231 -17.82 -2.18 -2.08
C ARG A 231 -17.22 -0.83 -1.78
N ARG A 232 -17.59 0.18 -2.58
CA ARG A 232 -17.06 1.55 -2.44
C ARG A 232 -15.52 1.61 -2.42
N ARG A 233 -14.86 0.76 -3.23
CA ARG A 233 -13.38 0.64 -3.34
C ARG A 233 -12.69 0.12 -2.07
N GLN A 234 -13.41 -0.61 -1.22
CA GLN A 234 -12.85 -1.36 -0.11
C GLN A 234 -13.01 -2.86 -0.40
N LYS A 235 -11.94 -3.62 -0.17
CA LYS A 235 -11.91 -5.08 -0.32
C LYS A 235 -12.84 -5.73 0.72
N LEU A 236 -13.58 -6.76 0.30
CA LEU A 236 -14.49 -7.52 1.18
C LEU A 236 -14.22 -9.01 1.15
N ILE A 237 -13.90 -9.54 -0.03
CA ILE A 237 -13.60 -10.95 -0.23
C ILE A 237 -12.36 -11.01 -1.11
N GLU A 238 -11.36 -11.70 -0.58
CA GLU A 238 -10.10 -11.95 -1.24
C GLU A 238 -9.93 -13.47 -1.40
N GLU A 239 -9.47 -13.90 -2.58
CA GLU A 239 -9.24 -15.32 -2.88
C GLU A 239 -7.85 -15.56 -3.46
N THR A 240 -7.29 -16.74 -3.21
CA THR A 240 -5.99 -17.15 -3.76
C THR A 240 -5.96 -18.66 -4.03
N PRO A 241 -5.30 -19.12 -5.12
CA PRO A 241 -4.86 -18.30 -6.25
C PRO A 241 -6.06 -17.71 -7.01
N SER A 242 -5.84 -16.68 -7.84
CA SER A 242 -6.94 -16.10 -8.63
C SER A 242 -7.48 -17.12 -9.63
N PRO A 243 -8.81 -17.34 -9.71
CA PRO A 243 -9.41 -18.27 -10.66
C PRO A 243 -9.29 -17.79 -12.11
N LYS A 244 -9.02 -16.49 -12.33
CA LYS A 244 -8.88 -15.90 -13.67
C LYS A 244 -7.47 -16.07 -14.23
N ILE A 245 -6.47 -16.33 -13.38
CA ILE A 245 -5.06 -16.27 -13.74
C ILE A 245 -4.51 -17.65 -14.05
N ASN A 246 -4.02 -17.83 -15.28
CA ASN A 246 -3.28 -19.04 -15.68
C ASN A 246 -1.80 -18.98 -15.26
N ALA A 247 -1.10 -20.11 -15.34
CA ALA A 247 0.30 -20.22 -14.91
C ALA A 247 1.26 -19.24 -15.63
N HIS A 248 1.03 -18.97 -16.91
CA HIS A 248 1.86 -18.03 -17.69
C HIS A 248 1.71 -16.59 -17.20
N LEU A 249 0.47 -16.15 -17.00
CA LEU A 249 0.18 -14.82 -16.48
C LEU A 249 0.66 -14.67 -15.03
N ARG A 250 0.49 -15.70 -14.20
CA ARG A 250 1.02 -15.74 -12.82
C ARG A 250 2.53 -15.53 -12.79
N LYS A 251 3.28 -16.23 -13.65
CA LYS A 251 4.73 -16.06 -13.77
C LYS A 251 5.12 -14.64 -14.17
N LYS A 252 4.36 -14.02 -15.08
CA LYS A 252 4.58 -12.62 -15.49
C LYS A 252 4.31 -11.63 -14.37
N LEU A 253 3.20 -11.79 -13.64
CA LEU A 253 2.85 -10.96 -12.48
C LEU A 253 3.90 -11.07 -11.37
N GLY A 254 4.28 -12.30 -11.01
CA GLY A 254 5.32 -12.55 -10.02
C GLY A 254 6.66 -11.93 -10.40
N ALA A 255 7.09 -12.09 -11.65
CA ALA A 255 8.32 -11.47 -12.15
C ALA A 255 8.25 -9.94 -12.13
N ALA A 256 7.12 -9.34 -12.51
CA ALA A 256 6.91 -7.90 -12.46
C ALA A 256 7.00 -7.37 -11.02
N ALA A 257 6.33 -8.03 -10.08
CA ALA A 257 6.35 -7.65 -8.66
C ALA A 257 7.77 -7.72 -8.07
N ILE A 258 8.50 -8.82 -8.32
CA ILE A 258 9.90 -8.98 -7.90
C ILE A 258 10.78 -7.87 -8.50
N ASN A 259 10.62 -7.57 -9.79
CA ASN A 259 11.44 -6.55 -10.44
C ASN A 259 11.20 -5.15 -9.87
N ILE A 260 9.94 -4.80 -9.56
CA ILE A 260 9.59 -3.55 -8.88
C ILE A 260 10.26 -3.49 -7.50
N ALA A 261 10.12 -4.55 -6.70
CA ALA A 261 10.73 -4.65 -5.38
C ALA A 261 12.26 -4.51 -5.41
N LYS A 262 12.92 -5.18 -6.36
CA LYS A 262 14.38 -5.07 -6.58
C LYS A 262 14.79 -3.65 -6.94
N ALA A 263 14.06 -2.99 -7.83
CA ALA A 263 14.36 -1.61 -8.22
C ALA A 263 14.18 -0.63 -7.04
N ALA A 264 13.26 -0.92 -6.11
CA ALA A 264 13.03 -0.16 -4.89
C ALA A 264 14.03 -0.48 -3.76
N LYS A 265 14.95 -1.43 -3.96
CA LYS A 265 15.82 -2.00 -2.92
C LYS A 265 15.02 -2.45 -1.69
N TYR A 266 13.87 -3.07 -1.93
CA TYR A 266 12.89 -3.42 -0.91
C TYR A 266 13.35 -4.61 -0.06
N TYR A 267 13.02 -4.60 1.24
CA TYR A 267 13.12 -5.72 2.17
C TYR A 267 11.89 -5.76 3.09
N SER A 268 11.71 -6.82 3.87
CA SER A 268 10.48 -7.18 4.60
C SER A 268 9.38 -7.70 3.65
N CYS A 269 8.13 -7.76 4.11
CA CYS A 269 6.99 -8.11 3.27
C CYS A 269 6.37 -6.87 2.61
N GLY A 270 5.70 -7.07 1.50
CA GLY A 270 4.92 -6.03 0.83
C GLY A 270 4.01 -6.65 -0.23
N THR A 271 3.16 -5.82 -0.82
CA THR A 271 2.24 -6.26 -1.87
C THR A 271 2.29 -5.33 -3.05
N VAL A 272 2.46 -5.88 -4.24
CA VAL A 272 2.40 -5.13 -5.51
C VAL A 272 1.01 -5.32 -6.12
N GLU A 273 0.26 -4.24 -6.27
CA GLU A 273 -1.12 -4.25 -6.77
C GLU A 273 -1.19 -3.91 -8.26
N PHE A 274 -2.07 -4.61 -8.97
CA PHE A 274 -2.29 -4.51 -10.40
C PHE A 274 -3.79 -4.44 -10.73
N LEU A 275 -4.11 -3.73 -11.81
CA LEU A 275 -5.40 -3.86 -12.48
C LEU A 275 -5.24 -4.82 -13.66
N LEU A 276 -6.11 -5.82 -13.75
CA LEU A 276 -6.18 -6.76 -14.88
C LEU A 276 -7.42 -6.46 -15.72
N ASP A 277 -7.24 -6.19 -17.01
CA ASP A 277 -8.34 -5.93 -17.94
C ASP A 277 -8.99 -7.23 -18.46
N GLU A 278 -10.09 -7.09 -19.20
CA GLU A 278 -10.82 -8.21 -19.80
C GLU A 278 -9.99 -9.03 -20.82
N LYS A 279 -8.91 -8.44 -21.35
CA LYS A 279 -7.97 -9.07 -22.29
C LYS A 279 -6.77 -9.71 -21.57
N ASN A 280 -6.77 -9.75 -20.24
CA ASN A 280 -5.69 -10.22 -19.39
C ASN A 280 -4.38 -9.41 -19.49
N ASN A 281 -4.45 -8.13 -19.89
CA ASN A 281 -3.34 -7.21 -19.70
C ASN A 281 -3.38 -6.69 -18.26
N PHE A 282 -2.23 -6.71 -17.58
CA PHE A 282 -2.10 -6.16 -16.24
C PHE A 282 -1.39 -4.82 -16.26
N TYR A 283 -1.72 -3.96 -15.30
CA TYR A 283 -1.17 -2.63 -15.15
C TYR A 283 -0.84 -2.39 -13.68
N PHE A 284 0.41 -2.04 -13.38
CA PHE A 284 0.82 -1.64 -12.05
C PHE A 284 -0.01 -0.46 -11.56
N MET A 285 -0.54 -0.57 -10.34
CA MET A 285 -1.38 0.43 -9.71
C MET A 285 -0.63 1.11 -8.56
N GLU A 286 -0.25 0.33 -7.55
CA GLU A 286 0.49 0.79 -6.38
C GLU A 286 1.21 -0.38 -5.70
N MET A 287 1.96 -0.08 -4.66
CA MET A 287 2.59 -1.08 -3.82
C MET A 287 2.36 -0.70 -2.36
N ASN A 288 1.77 -1.59 -1.58
CA ASN A 288 1.68 -1.40 -0.13
C ASN A 288 2.98 -1.87 0.51
N THR A 289 3.61 -0.96 1.26
CA THR A 289 4.94 -1.19 1.85
C THR A 289 4.85 -1.77 3.25
N ARG A 290 3.96 -2.75 3.43
CA ARG A 290 3.54 -3.32 4.72
C ARG A 290 2.83 -4.66 4.50
N ILE A 291 2.52 -5.35 5.59
CA ILE A 291 1.57 -6.45 5.57
C ILE A 291 0.15 -5.96 5.24
N GLN A 292 -0.69 -6.84 4.73
CA GLN A 292 -2.10 -6.59 4.40
C GLN A 292 -3.01 -7.51 5.22
N VAL A 293 -4.30 -7.17 5.30
CA VAL A 293 -5.29 -7.94 6.08
C VAL A 293 -5.38 -9.37 5.51
N GLU A 294 -5.46 -9.45 4.19
CA GLU A 294 -5.58 -10.64 3.38
C GLU A 294 -4.28 -11.44 3.21
N HIS A 295 -3.24 -11.19 4.02
CA HIS A 295 -2.00 -11.99 3.98
C HIS A 295 -2.27 -13.48 4.31
N THR A 296 -3.24 -13.73 5.18
CA THR A 296 -3.57 -15.06 5.73
C THR A 296 -3.86 -16.10 4.65
N ILE A 297 -4.59 -15.75 3.59
CA ILE A 297 -4.88 -16.69 2.51
C ILE A 297 -3.62 -17.08 1.72
N SER A 298 -2.63 -16.18 1.61
CA SER A 298 -1.33 -16.53 1.03
C SER A 298 -0.51 -17.44 1.95
N GLU A 299 -0.62 -17.28 3.27
CA GLU A 299 -0.01 -18.20 4.23
C GLU A 299 -0.62 -19.60 4.09
N GLU A 300 -1.94 -19.71 4.06
CA GLU A 300 -2.66 -20.98 3.86
C GLU A 300 -2.27 -21.69 2.55
N LEU A 301 -2.11 -20.93 1.46
CA LEU A 301 -1.71 -21.49 0.17
C LEU A 301 -0.26 -21.99 0.16
N THR A 302 0.64 -21.28 0.84
CA THR A 302 2.09 -21.48 0.70
C THR A 302 2.75 -22.16 1.89
N ASN A 303 2.05 -22.28 3.02
CA ASN A 303 2.58 -22.66 4.33
C ASN A 303 3.76 -21.79 4.80
N VAL A 304 3.84 -20.54 4.31
CA VAL A 304 4.84 -19.56 4.75
C VAL A 304 4.18 -18.57 5.70
N ASP A 305 4.67 -18.52 6.93
CA ASP A 305 4.23 -17.55 7.95
C ASP A 305 4.92 -16.20 7.70
N ILE A 306 4.22 -15.32 6.98
CA ILE A 306 4.70 -14.02 6.49
C ILE A 306 5.14 -13.14 7.66
N VAL A 307 4.39 -13.11 8.76
CA VAL A 307 4.74 -12.28 9.93
C VAL A 307 6.01 -12.81 10.60
N LYS A 308 6.19 -14.13 10.73
CA LYS A 308 7.46 -14.68 11.23
C LYS A 308 8.62 -14.35 10.30
N GLU A 309 8.44 -14.39 8.99
CA GLU A 309 9.47 -13.97 8.04
C GLU A 309 9.79 -12.47 8.13
N GLN A 310 8.87 -11.61 8.57
CA GLN A 310 9.19 -10.21 8.88
C GLN A 310 10.03 -10.06 10.15
N LEU A 311 9.84 -10.95 11.14
CA LEU A 311 10.50 -10.90 12.44
C LEU A 311 11.93 -11.49 12.44
N LYS A 312 12.24 -12.36 11.46
CA LYS A 312 13.56 -12.96 11.26
C LYS A 312 14.54 -11.99 10.60
#